data_AF-A0A925B636-F1
#
_entry.id   AF-A0A925B636-F1
#
_cell.length_a   1.000
_cell.length_b   1.000
_cell.length_c   1.000
_cell.angle_alpha   90.00
_cell.angle_beta   90.00
_cell.angle_gamma   90.00
#
_symmetry.space_group_name_H-M   'P 1'
#
loop_
_entity.id
_entity.type
_entity.pdbx_description
1 polymer ?
#
loop_
_entity_poly.entity_id
_entity_poly.type
_entity_poly.pdbx_seq_one_letter_code
_entity_poly.pdbx_strand_id
1 'polypeptide(L)'
;MTDTDPHSAVPARRYALVLKTHVWDDFIKRQLERYLSAVGPNGDVFVCIDQTNGAVPSIDHDRVLRFTNADLVGLGLANRAERGSLIWWNTDYPHYLFFQAFPNYDYYAFCEYDTVINRACDDLMDDIATAGADFVALPTRTPKMEWMWTRYHLGTYDFEDLTGSLNCIAIFSQRAMETLQRRRIEMSQHSADGHVPFWPLNEVFLATEVKRAGLRAASLDQFGDASGFEWYPPYVEDDLDAYRHLTFLHPVLDKPRYMASLLKFSPLLSFFSGRGRLGLALRRFPEFKGEVPNAFIRRAITRSRERYQGMALRIMLALRPSSAGSNVRGIGPGRGSR
;
A
#
# COMPACT_ATOMS: atom_id res chain seq x y z
N MET A 1 6.18 48.81 -24.76
CA MET A 1 7.15 47.79 -24.30
C MET A 1 6.89 47.59 -22.82
N THR A 2 6.04 46.62 -22.50
CA THR A 2 5.77 46.20 -21.12
C THR A 2 6.85 45.20 -20.75
N ASP A 3 7.73 45.65 -19.86
CA ASP A 3 8.79 44.87 -19.23
C ASP A 3 8.13 43.83 -18.31
N THR A 4 7.81 42.65 -18.85
CA THR A 4 7.37 41.52 -18.02
C THR A 4 8.63 40.88 -17.45
N ASP A 5 8.89 41.18 -16.19
CA ASP A 5 9.94 40.56 -15.37
C ASP A 5 9.83 39.01 -15.48
N PRO A 6 10.80 38.32 -16.11
CA PRO A 6 10.76 36.88 -16.31
C PRO A 6 11.01 36.09 -15.01
N HIS A 7 11.14 36.76 -13.86
CA HIS A 7 11.37 36.15 -12.56
C HIS A 7 10.23 36.33 -11.56
N SER A 8 8.97 36.46 -12.03
CA SER A 8 7.83 36.27 -11.14
C SER A 8 7.94 34.88 -10.50
N ALA A 9 8.44 34.84 -9.26
CA ALA A 9 8.73 33.60 -8.54
C ALA A 9 7.47 32.75 -8.54
N VAL A 10 7.56 31.54 -9.10
CA VAL A 10 6.47 30.58 -9.00
C VAL A 10 6.23 30.38 -7.50
N PRO A 11 5.02 30.62 -6.99
CA PRO A 11 4.75 30.44 -5.57
C PRO A 11 5.10 29.00 -5.18
N ALA A 12 5.81 28.86 -4.07
CA ALA A 12 6.25 27.56 -3.57
C ALA A 12 5.05 26.64 -3.33
N ARG A 13 5.16 25.38 -3.76
CA ARG A 13 4.06 24.41 -3.71
C ARG A 13 3.88 23.88 -2.30
N ARG A 14 2.65 23.91 -1.80
CA ARG A 14 2.31 23.36 -0.48
C ARG A 14 2.10 21.87 -0.60
N TYR A 15 2.66 21.08 0.33
CA TYR A 15 2.44 19.64 0.36
C TYR A 15 2.15 19.10 1.75
N ALA A 16 1.39 18.00 1.81
CA ALA A 16 1.20 17.22 3.02
C ALA A 16 2.00 15.92 2.94
N LEU A 17 2.83 15.65 3.95
CA LEU A 17 3.47 14.35 4.14
C LEU A 17 2.75 13.60 5.26
N VAL A 18 2.24 12.42 4.94
CA VAL A 18 1.36 11.64 5.81
C VAL A 18 2.04 10.31 6.19
N LEU A 19 2.46 10.20 7.45
CA LEU A 19 2.91 8.97 8.07
C LEU A 19 1.70 8.08 8.37
N LYS A 20 1.54 7.01 7.60
CA LYS A 20 0.49 5.98 7.77
C LYS A 20 0.96 4.89 8.73
N THR A 21 0.19 4.62 9.78
CA THR A 21 0.48 3.54 10.73
C THR A 21 -0.79 2.91 11.30
N HIS A 22 -0.66 1.75 11.94
CA HIS A 22 -1.71 1.07 12.71
C HIS A 22 -1.28 0.76 14.15
N VAL A 23 -0.10 1.27 14.53
CA VAL A 23 0.51 1.12 15.86
C VAL A 23 1.17 2.44 16.26
N TRP A 24 1.33 2.67 17.56
CA TRP A 24 2.05 3.83 18.07
C TRP A 24 2.99 3.43 19.20
N ASP A 25 4.28 3.33 18.88
CA ASP A 25 5.36 2.99 19.81
C ASP A 25 6.61 3.84 19.50
N ASP A 26 7.71 3.58 20.19
CA ASP A 26 8.93 4.37 20.05
C ASP A 26 9.56 4.28 18.66
N PHE A 27 9.34 3.18 17.92
CA PHE A 27 9.78 3.10 16.53
C PHE A 27 9.03 4.11 15.67
N ILE A 28 7.70 4.16 15.78
CA ILE A 28 6.88 5.10 15.01
C ILE A 28 7.18 6.56 15.39
N LYS A 29 7.47 6.85 16.67
CA LYS A 29 7.90 8.20 17.09
C LYS A 29 9.18 8.63 16.38
N ARG A 30 10.20 7.76 16.30
CA ARG A 30 11.43 8.06 15.56
C ARG A 30 11.19 8.23 14.06
N GLN A 31 10.22 7.51 13.49
CA GLN A 31 9.80 7.71 12.09
C GLN A 31 9.17 9.09 11.90
N LEU A 32 8.30 9.52 12.81
CA LEU A 32 7.73 10.87 12.80
C LEU A 32 8.83 11.94 12.90
N GLU A 33 9.75 11.82 13.86
CA GLU A 33 10.89 12.73 14.03
C GLU A 33 11.73 12.84 12.75
N ARG A 34 11.96 11.71 12.06
CA ARG A 34 12.69 11.70 10.79
C ARG A 34 11.96 12.51 9.72
N TYR A 35 10.64 12.35 9.57
CA TYR A 35 9.86 13.15 8.63
C TYR A 35 9.80 14.62 8.99
N LEU A 36 9.64 14.95 10.28
CA LEU A 36 9.71 16.32 10.77
C LEU A 36 11.06 16.97 10.45
N SER A 37 12.16 16.21 10.50
CA SER A 37 13.49 16.73 10.15
C SER A 37 13.74 16.88 8.64
N ALA A 38 12.98 16.17 7.80
CA ALA A 38 13.13 16.18 6.35
C ALA A 38 12.23 17.22 5.65
N VAL A 39 11.14 17.62 6.31
CA VAL A 39 10.18 18.60 5.78
C VAL A 39 10.64 20.03 6.07
N GLY A 40 10.66 20.86 5.02
CA GLY A 40 10.97 22.28 5.10
C GLY A 40 9.71 23.16 5.25
N PRO A 41 9.82 24.48 5.05
CA PRO A 41 8.72 25.43 5.27
C PRO A 41 7.49 25.23 4.39
N ASN A 42 7.63 24.51 3.26
CA ASN A 42 6.54 24.30 2.31
C ASN A 42 5.65 23.10 2.64
N GLY A 43 6.11 22.23 3.54
CA GLY A 43 5.41 20.99 3.88
C GLY A 43 4.79 21.00 5.28
N ASP A 44 3.79 20.15 5.44
CA ASP A 44 3.20 19.82 6.73
C ASP A 44 3.23 18.30 6.96
N VAL A 45 3.65 17.86 8.15
CA VAL A 45 3.69 16.43 8.51
C VAL A 45 2.45 16.05 9.32
N PHE A 46 1.79 14.97 8.90
CA PHE A 46 0.61 14.39 9.54
C PHE A 46 0.86 12.95 9.95
N VAL A 47 0.19 12.50 11.01
CA VAL A 47 0.06 11.09 11.35
C VAL A 47 -1.34 10.64 11.00
N CYS A 48 -1.47 9.62 10.14
CA CYS A 48 -2.74 8.98 9.81
C CYS A 48 -2.74 7.56 10.40
N ILE A 49 -3.58 7.33 11.41
CA ILE A 49 -3.53 6.12 12.23
C ILE A 49 -4.82 5.30 12.18
N ASP A 50 -4.67 4.05 11.76
CA ASP A 50 -5.73 3.04 11.76
C ASP A 50 -5.97 2.52 13.19
N GLN A 51 -7.20 2.69 13.68
CA GLN A 51 -7.69 2.22 14.98
C GLN A 51 -8.73 1.10 14.85
N THR A 52 -8.87 0.49 13.67
CA THR A 52 -9.83 -0.59 13.42
C THR A 52 -9.69 -1.74 14.41
N ASN A 53 -8.45 -2.08 14.79
CA ASN A 53 -8.15 -3.19 15.70
C ASN A 53 -7.90 -2.75 17.15
N GLY A 54 -8.31 -1.53 17.51
CA GLY A 54 -8.22 -1.01 18.87
C GLY A 54 -7.65 0.40 18.94
N ALA A 55 -7.90 1.03 20.09
CA ALA A 55 -7.35 2.34 20.38
C ALA A 55 -5.82 2.24 20.58
N VAL A 56 -5.11 3.13 19.90
CA VAL A 56 -3.69 3.41 20.14
C VAL A 56 -3.54 4.50 21.22
N PRO A 57 -2.38 4.58 21.90
CA PRO A 57 -2.10 5.64 22.88
C PRO A 57 -2.29 7.08 22.34
N SER A 58 -2.24 8.04 23.26
CA SER A 58 -2.13 9.46 22.92
C SER A 58 -0.86 9.70 22.09
N ILE A 59 -1.00 10.55 21.08
CA ILE A 59 0.08 10.95 20.18
C ILE A 59 0.39 12.41 20.49
N ASP A 60 1.62 12.70 20.88
CA ASP A 60 2.10 14.07 21.10
C ASP A 60 2.50 14.69 19.75
N HIS A 61 1.49 14.97 18.94
CA HIS A 61 1.58 15.65 17.65
C HIS A 61 0.25 16.34 17.40
N ASP A 62 0.27 17.55 16.86
CA ASP A 62 -0.93 18.39 16.67
C ASP A 62 -1.75 17.97 15.45
N ARG A 63 -1.13 17.27 14.50
CA ARG A 63 -1.72 16.88 13.20
C ARG A 63 -1.92 15.38 13.10
N VAL A 64 -2.92 14.87 13.81
CA VAL A 64 -3.24 13.44 13.85
C VAL A 64 -4.64 13.19 13.30
N LEU A 65 -4.73 12.41 12.22
CA LEU A 65 -5.98 11.87 11.72
C LEU A 65 -6.13 10.42 12.20
N ARG A 66 -7.19 10.17 12.97
CA ARG A 66 -7.55 8.84 13.47
C ARG A 66 -8.73 8.31 12.67
N PHE A 67 -8.69 7.04 12.31
CA PHE A 67 -9.78 6.44 11.54
C PHE A 67 -9.92 4.95 11.79
N THR A 68 -11.04 4.41 11.36
CA THR A 68 -11.42 3.00 11.38
C THR A 68 -11.96 2.59 10.02
N ASN A 69 -12.12 1.28 9.78
CA ASN A 69 -12.83 0.79 8.61
C ASN A 69 -14.24 1.40 8.46
N ALA A 70 -14.94 1.71 9.56
CA ALA A 70 -16.27 2.31 9.51
C ALA A 70 -16.24 3.71 8.90
N ASP A 71 -15.22 4.50 9.23
CA ASP A 71 -15.04 5.84 8.65
C ASP A 71 -14.81 5.75 7.14
N LEU A 72 -13.97 4.80 6.69
CA LEU A 72 -13.71 4.57 5.26
C LEU A 72 -14.98 4.17 4.50
N VAL A 73 -15.81 3.30 5.08
CA VAL A 73 -17.11 2.94 4.50
C VAL A 73 -18.07 4.13 4.51
N GLY A 74 -18.03 4.95 5.55
CA GLY A 74 -18.78 6.20 5.66
C GLY A 74 -18.49 7.21 4.55
N LEU A 75 -17.30 7.13 3.92
CA LEU A 75 -16.95 7.91 2.73
C LEU A 75 -17.62 7.42 1.44
N GLY A 76 -18.38 6.32 1.49
CA GLY A 76 -18.94 5.67 0.31
C GLY A 76 -17.98 4.70 -0.38
N LEU A 77 -16.88 4.32 0.27
CA LEU A 77 -15.96 3.31 -0.24
C LEU A 77 -16.48 1.90 0.06
N ALA A 78 -16.34 0.98 -0.89
CA ALA A 78 -16.80 -0.39 -0.73
C ALA A 78 -16.06 -1.11 0.41
N ASN A 79 -16.82 -1.74 1.31
CA ASN A 79 -16.29 -2.65 2.31
C ASN A 79 -15.89 -4.00 1.67
N ARG A 80 -14.89 -3.98 0.79
CA ARG A 80 -14.49 -5.14 -0.02
C ARG A 80 -12.97 -5.30 -0.07
N ALA A 81 -12.54 -6.54 0.13
CA ALA A 81 -11.19 -7.01 -0.07
C ALA A 81 -11.23 -8.45 -0.55
N GLU A 82 -10.39 -8.80 -1.51
CA GLU A 82 -10.33 -10.18 -2.03
C GLU A 82 -9.41 -11.06 -1.19
N ARG A 83 -8.45 -10.45 -0.48
CA ARG A 83 -7.57 -11.09 0.50
C ARG A 83 -7.17 -10.12 1.61
N GLY A 84 -6.78 -10.66 2.75
CA GLY A 84 -6.29 -9.87 3.87
C GLY A 84 -7.39 -9.00 4.50
N SER A 85 -7.01 -7.84 5.01
CA SER A 85 -7.94 -6.86 5.57
C SER A 85 -8.34 -5.80 4.54
N LEU A 86 -9.41 -5.04 4.85
CA LEU A 86 -9.87 -3.93 4.03
C LEU A 86 -8.75 -2.95 3.67
N ILE A 87 -8.02 -2.49 4.69
CA ILE A 87 -6.92 -1.51 4.53
C ILE A 87 -5.71 -2.14 3.84
N TRP A 88 -5.38 -3.40 4.12
CA TRP A 88 -4.24 -4.06 3.45
C TRP A 88 -4.48 -4.17 1.94
N TRP A 89 -5.70 -4.51 1.53
CA TRP A 89 -6.07 -4.59 0.12
C TRP A 89 -6.23 -3.21 -0.54
N ASN A 90 -6.65 -2.23 0.25
CA ASN A 90 -6.97 -0.89 -0.20
C ASN A 90 -6.18 0.15 0.59
N THR A 91 -4.84 0.11 0.51
CA THR A 91 -4.01 1.06 1.26
C THR A 91 -4.20 2.51 0.81
N ASP A 92 -4.93 2.72 -0.29
CA ASP A 92 -5.37 4.01 -0.83
C ASP A 92 -6.60 4.59 -0.13
N TYR A 93 -7.44 3.79 0.54
CA TYR A 93 -8.65 4.30 1.18
C TYR A 93 -8.39 5.40 2.23
N PRO A 94 -7.41 5.25 3.13
CA PRO A 94 -7.08 6.33 4.07
C PRO A 94 -6.56 7.60 3.38
N HIS A 95 -6.07 7.50 2.13
CA HIS A 95 -5.62 8.67 1.37
C HIS A 95 -6.80 9.59 1.07
N TYR A 96 -7.93 9.02 0.67
CA TYR A 96 -9.14 9.79 0.35
C TYR A 96 -9.80 10.39 1.59
N LEU A 97 -9.77 9.67 2.72
CA LEU A 97 -10.21 10.20 4.00
C LEU A 97 -9.38 11.44 4.38
N PHE A 98 -8.05 11.31 4.29
CA PHE A 98 -7.14 12.41 4.55
C PHE A 98 -7.39 13.59 3.61
N PHE A 99 -7.54 13.32 2.31
CA PHE A 99 -7.78 14.33 1.30
C PHE A 99 -9.05 15.15 1.55
N GLN A 100 -10.15 14.51 1.99
CA GLN A 100 -11.37 15.25 2.35
C GLN A 100 -11.19 16.13 3.59
N ALA A 101 -10.42 15.66 4.58
CA ALA A 101 -10.16 16.42 5.80
C ALA A 101 -9.22 17.60 5.55
N PHE A 102 -8.29 17.48 4.59
CA PHE A 102 -7.24 18.46 4.34
C PHE A 102 -7.01 18.70 2.82
N PRO A 103 -7.96 19.32 2.10
CA PRO A 103 -7.94 19.40 0.62
C PRO A 103 -7.00 20.48 0.03
N ASN A 104 -6.38 21.32 0.87
CA ASN A 104 -5.70 22.55 0.45
C ASN A 104 -4.18 22.40 0.27
N TYR A 105 -3.73 21.30 -0.33
CA TYR A 105 -2.33 21.09 -0.73
C TYR A 105 -2.24 20.83 -2.23
N ASP A 106 -1.14 21.27 -2.84
CA ASP A 106 -0.80 20.95 -4.23
C ASP A 106 -0.43 19.48 -4.39
N TYR A 107 0.26 18.91 -3.38
CA TYR A 107 0.76 17.55 -3.36
C TYR A 107 0.51 16.82 -2.03
N TYR A 108 0.32 15.50 -2.11
CA TYR A 108 0.07 14.60 -1.00
C TYR A 108 1.05 13.42 -1.07
N ALA A 109 1.96 13.31 -0.11
CA ALA A 109 2.87 12.18 0.05
C ALA A 109 2.36 11.24 1.15
N PHE A 110 2.03 10.01 0.80
CA PHE A 110 1.66 8.98 1.76
C PHE A 110 2.80 7.99 1.94
N CYS A 111 3.29 7.90 3.17
CA CYS A 111 4.42 7.07 3.55
C CYS A 111 3.98 6.03 4.58
N GLU A 112 4.26 4.75 4.34
CA GLU A 112 4.08 3.70 5.34
C GLU A 112 5.14 3.84 6.45
N TYR A 113 4.81 3.39 7.64
CA TYR A 113 5.63 3.61 8.83
C TYR A 113 7.02 2.95 8.80
N ASP A 114 7.26 2.06 7.84
CA ASP A 114 8.53 1.38 7.60
C ASP A 114 9.23 1.90 6.32
N THR A 115 8.97 3.14 5.93
CA THR A 115 9.63 3.81 4.81
C THR A 115 10.53 4.95 5.28
N VAL A 116 11.58 5.24 4.51
CA VAL A 116 12.51 6.36 4.77
C VAL A 116 12.77 7.14 3.49
N ILE A 117 12.79 8.47 3.62
CA ILE A 117 13.22 9.42 2.58
C ILE A 117 14.48 10.14 3.09
N ASN A 118 15.64 9.88 2.48
CA ASN A 118 16.93 10.50 2.82
C ASN A 118 17.22 11.75 1.97
N ARG A 119 16.20 12.57 1.74
CA ARG A 119 16.29 13.80 0.95
C ARG A 119 15.37 14.85 1.58
N ALA A 120 15.75 16.13 1.49
CA ALA A 120 14.88 17.23 1.86
C ALA A 120 13.58 17.15 1.04
N CYS A 121 12.44 17.12 1.73
CA CYS A 121 11.15 16.90 1.08
C CYS A 121 10.72 18.10 0.24
N ASP A 122 11.14 19.33 0.58
CA ASP A 122 10.85 20.52 -0.23
C ASP A 122 11.51 20.39 -1.62
N ASP A 123 12.82 20.08 -1.68
CA ASP A 123 13.53 19.87 -2.94
C ASP A 123 12.92 18.72 -3.76
N LEU A 124 12.51 17.64 -3.10
CA LEU A 124 11.85 16.51 -3.75
C LEU A 124 10.51 16.94 -4.37
N MET A 125 9.70 17.71 -3.66
CA MET A 125 8.40 18.17 -4.16
C MET A 125 8.54 19.18 -5.28
N ASP A 126 9.55 20.06 -5.23
CA ASP A 126 9.84 21.00 -6.29
C ASP A 126 10.27 20.29 -7.59
N ASP A 127 11.09 19.24 -7.49
CA ASP A 127 11.45 18.41 -8.65
C ASP A 127 10.22 17.70 -9.26
N ILE A 128 9.37 17.13 -8.41
CA ILE A 128 8.14 16.44 -8.83
C ILE A 128 7.19 17.42 -9.54
N ALA A 129 7.01 18.61 -8.97
CA ALA A 129 6.18 19.66 -9.53
C ALA A 129 6.75 20.17 -10.87
N THR A 130 8.07 20.38 -10.93
CA THR A 130 8.78 20.80 -12.16
C THR A 130 8.64 19.75 -13.26
N ALA A 131 8.69 18.46 -12.91
CA ALA A 131 8.45 17.36 -13.83
C ALA A 131 6.97 17.23 -14.24
N GLY A 132 6.06 17.99 -13.63
CA GLY A 132 4.62 17.94 -13.89
C GLY A 132 3.98 16.60 -13.53
N ALA A 133 4.57 15.83 -12.62
CA ALA A 133 4.07 14.51 -12.25
C ALA A 133 2.81 14.64 -11.37
N ASP A 134 1.79 13.86 -11.71
CA ASP A 134 0.54 13.72 -10.96
C ASP A 134 0.60 12.56 -9.97
N PHE A 135 1.41 11.54 -10.26
CA PHE A 135 1.56 10.36 -9.43
C PHE A 135 2.99 9.88 -9.47
N VAL A 136 3.60 9.69 -8.30
CA VAL A 136 4.95 9.15 -8.16
C VAL A 136 4.93 7.97 -7.20
N ALA A 137 5.37 6.82 -7.70
CA ALA A 137 5.56 5.58 -6.94
C ALA A 137 6.62 4.73 -7.65
N LEU A 138 7.08 3.62 -7.07
CA LEU A 138 7.98 2.71 -7.79
C LEU A 138 7.16 1.72 -8.63
N PRO A 139 7.28 1.69 -9.97
CA PRO A 139 6.61 0.67 -10.78
C PRO A 139 7.07 -0.73 -10.40
N THR A 140 6.20 -1.73 -10.52
CA THR A 140 6.61 -3.12 -10.28
C THR A 140 7.71 -3.52 -11.25
N ARG A 141 8.86 -3.96 -10.70
CA ARG A 141 9.99 -4.46 -11.50
C ARG A 141 9.73 -5.84 -12.12
N THR A 142 8.80 -6.61 -11.54
CA THR A 142 8.41 -7.91 -12.08
C THR A 142 7.61 -7.74 -13.38
N PRO A 143 7.95 -8.48 -14.45
CA PRO A 143 7.17 -8.45 -15.69
C PRO A 143 5.69 -8.73 -15.44
N LYS A 144 4.81 -8.01 -16.14
CA LYS A 144 3.34 -8.08 -15.95
C LYS A 144 2.82 -9.53 -16.00
N MET A 145 3.33 -10.36 -16.91
CA MET A 145 2.91 -11.77 -17.02
C MET A 145 3.35 -12.66 -15.86
N GLU A 146 4.43 -12.29 -15.16
CA GLU A 146 5.00 -13.04 -14.05
C GLU A 146 4.49 -12.55 -12.70
N TRP A 147 3.95 -11.33 -12.65
CA TRP A 147 3.43 -10.76 -11.43
C TRP A 147 2.14 -11.48 -11.00
N MET A 148 2.17 -12.07 -9.80
CA MET A 148 1.12 -12.97 -9.31
C MET A 148 -0.28 -12.36 -9.25
N TRP A 149 -0.37 -11.03 -9.19
CA TRP A 149 -1.63 -10.30 -9.10
C TRP A 149 -2.31 -10.07 -10.45
N THR A 150 -1.55 -10.05 -11.56
CA THR A 150 -2.06 -9.70 -12.89
C THR A 150 -3.29 -10.48 -13.29
N ARG A 151 -3.25 -11.81 -13.19
CA ARG A 151 -4.35 -12.69 -13.61
C ARG A 151 -5.69 -12.41 -12.92
N TYR A 152 -5.66 -11.88 -11.70
CA TYR A 152 -6.88 -11.62 -10.94
C TYR A 152 -7.61 -10.36 -11.42
N HIS A 153 -6.90 -9.46 -12.09
CA HIS A 153 -7.41 -8.16 -12.51
C HIS A 153 -7.86 -8.11 -13.97
N LEU A 154 -7.67 -9.18 -14.75
CA LEU A 154 -8.04 -9.25 -16.17
C LEU A 154 -9.55 -9.17 -16.43
N GLY A 155 -10.38 -9.42 -15.41
CA GLY A 155 -11.83 -9.20 -15.49
C GLY A 155 -12.26 -7.76 -15.19
N THR A 156 -11.33 -6.89 -14.82
CA THR A 156 -11.58 -5.50 -14.39
C THR A 156 -10.81 -4.50 -15.24
N TYR A 157 -9.62 -4.87 -15.69
CA TYR A 157 -8.75 -4.08 -16.54
C TYR A 157 -8.29 -4.88 -17.74
N ASP A 158 -8.16 -4.19 -18.87
CA ASP A 158 -7.48 -4.72 -20.04
C ASP A 158 -6.00 -4.92 -19.73
N PHE A 159 -5.42 -5.99 -20.29
CA PHE A 159 -4.04 -6.36 -20.03
C PHE A 159 -3.05 -5.24 -20.38
N GLU A 160 -3.32 -4.45 -21.43
CA GLU A 160 -2.46 -3.34 -21.87
C GLU A 160 -2.46 -2.15 -20.89
N ASP A 161 -3.57 -1.92 -20.21
CA ASP A 161 -3.73 -0.82 -19.25
C ASP A 161 -3.18 -1.15 -17.87
N LEU A 162 -3.26 -2.42 -17.49
CA LEU A 162 -2.86 -2.90 -16.17
C LEU A 162 -1.41 -2.49 -15.86
N THR A 163 -1.25 -1.67 -14.84
CA THR A 163 0.04 -1.16 -14.37
C THR A 163 0.15 -1.40 -12.87
N GLY A 164 1.25 -1.99 -12.43
CA GLY A 164 1.54 -2.26 -11.02
C GLY A 164 2.50 -1.23 -10.44
N SER A 165 2.33 -0.90 -9.17
CA SER A 165 3.21 0.01 -8.41
C SER A 165 3.34 -0.42 -6.94
N LEU A 166 4.56 -0.27 -6.39
CA LEU A 166 4.84 -0.36 -4.97
C LEU A 166 4.56 1.00 -4.33
N ASN A 167 3.52 1.05 -3.49
CA ASN A 167 2.92 2.30 -2.99
C ASN A 167 3.19 2.57 -1.51
N CYS A 168 4.29 2.02 -0.97
CA CYS A 168 4.70 2.27 0.41
C CYS A 168 5.13 3.74 0.60
N ILE A 169 5.70 4.35 -0.43
CA ILE A 169 5.82 5.80 -0.63
C ILE A 169 5.08 6.08 -1.93
N ALA A 170 4.03 6.88 -1.85
CA ALA A 170 3.26 7.30 -3.01
C ALA A 170 2.93 8.79 -2.90
N ILE A 171 3.23 9.55 -3.96
CA ILE A 171 3.03 11.00 -4.00
C ILE A 171 2.01 11.31 -5.09
N PHE A 172 1.05 12.17 -4.77
CA PHE A 172 -0.08 12.49 -5.64
C PHE A 172 -0.22 14.01 -5.76
N SER A 173 -0.46 14.52 -6.97
CA SER A 173 -1.00 15.86 -7.13
C SER A 173 -2.43 15.91 -6.59
N GLN A 174 -2.92 17.10 -6.25
CA GLN A 174 -4.32 17.32 -5.88
C GLN A 174 -5.29 16.73 -6.91
N ARG A 175 -5.01 16.96 -8.21
CA ARG A 175 -5.83 16.43 -9.31
C ARG A 175 -5.84 14.89 -9.36
N ALA A 176 -4.72 14.24 -9.05
CA ALA A 176 -4.68 12.78 -8.95
C ALA A 176 -5.54 12.28 -7.79
N MET A 177 -5.46 12.91 -6.62
CA MET A 177 -6.28 12.56 -5.46
C MET A 177 -7.78 12.66 -5.77
N GLU A 178 -8.23 13.76 -6.37
CA GLU A 178 -9.62 13.95 -6.79
C GLU A 178 -10.08 12.88 -7.78
N THR A 179 -9.25 12.60 -8.79
CA THR A 179 -9.56 11.65 -9.85
C THR A 179 -9.69 10.24 -9.30
N LEU A 180 -8.73 9.81 -8.48
CA LEU A 180 -8.69 8.47 -7.89
C LEU A 180 -9.80 8.27 -6.86
N GLN A 181 -10.09 9.28 -6.03
CA GLN A 181 -11.19 9.24 -5.09
C GLN A 181 -12.53 9.06 -5.81
N ARG A 182 -12.81 9.92 -6.80
CA ARG A 182 -14.03 9.84 -7.61
C ARG A 182 -14.16 8.45 -8.22
N ARG A 183 -13.07 7.93 -8.79
CA ARG A 183 -13.05 6.60 -9.41
C ARG A 183 -13.33 5.48 -8.41
N ARG A 184 -12.75 5.51 -7.20
CA ARG A 184 -13.05 4.51 -6.16
C ARG A 184 -14.52 4.55 -5.73
N ILE A 185 -15.11 5.74 -5.58
CA ILE A 185 -16.52 5.89 -5.22
C ILE A 185 -17.42 5.33 -6.33
N GLU A 186 -17.15 5.68 -7.60
CA GLU A 186 -17.85 5.12 -8.76
C GLU A 186 -17.75 3.59 -8.79
N MET A 187 -16.55 3.03 -8.60
CA MET A 187 -16.38 1.57 -8.57
C MET A 187 -17.10 0.92 -7.39
N SER A 188 -17.17 1.61 -6.24
CA SER A 188 -17.87 1.11 -5.06
C SER A 188 -19.37 1.01 -5.31
N GLN A 189 -19.95 2.00 -6.00
CA GLN A 189 -21.35 1.98 -6.43
C GLN A 189 -21.61 0.82 -7.41
N HIS A 190 -20.82 0.70 -8.48
CA HIS A 190 -20.95 -0.38 -9.46
C HIS A 190 -20.69 -1.78 -8.88
N SER A 191 -19.87 -1.89 -7.84
CA SER A 191 -19.63 -3.16 -7.15
C SER A 191 -20.87 -3.63 -6.39
N ALA A 192 -21.70 -2.73 -5.86
CA ALA A 192 -22.96 -3.10 -5.22
C ALA A 192 -23.93 -3.74 -6.23
N ASP A 193 -23.83 -3.34 -7.49
CA ASP A 193 -24.63 -3.83 -8.62
C ASP A 193 -24.01 -5.07 -9.32
N GLY A 194 -22.87 -5.57 -8.83
CA GLY A 194 -22.21 -6.77 -9.36
C GLY A 194 -21.35 -6.55 -10.62
N HIS A 195 -21.12 -5.30 -11.04
CA HIS A 195 -20.36 -4.97 -12.25
C HIS A 195 -18.84 -5.03 -12.07
N VAL A 196 -18.34 -5.11 -10.83
CA VAL A 196 -16.91 -5.26 -10.53
C VAL A 196 -16.67 -6.71 -10.09
N PRO A 197 -16.25 -7.63 -10.99
CA PRO A 197 -16.16 -9.06 -10.65
C PRO A 197 -15.05 -9.35 -9.64
N PHE A 198 -13.95 -8.60 -9.68
CA PHE A 198 -12.84 -8.70 -8.75
C PHE A 198 -12.44 -7.30 -8.26
N TRP A 199 -12.40 -7.07 -6.96
CA TRP A 199 -12.06 -5.76 -6.43
C TRP A 199 -10.56 -5.49 -6.59
N PRO A 200 -10.14 -4.44 -7.31
CA PRO A 200 -8.73 -4.28 -7.62
C PRO A 200 -7.92 -3.90 -6.38
N LEU A 201 -6.79 -4.59 -6.23
CA LEU A 201 -5.75 -4.28 -5.26
C LEU A 201 -5.22 -2.86 -5.52
N ASN A 202 -4.95 -2.09 -4.48
CA ASN A 202 -4.42 -0.72 -4.57
C ASN A 202 -3.19 -0.61 -5.51
N GLU A 203 -2.26 -1.58 -5.45
CA GLU A 203 -1.04 -1.62 -6.27
C GLU A 203 -1.32 -1.62 -7.77
N VAL A 204 -2.46 -2.17 -8.18
CA VAL A 204 -2.95 -2.17 -9.56
C VAL A 204 -3.81 -0.95 -9.82
N PHE A 205 -4.76 -0.68 -8.91
CA PHE A 205 -5.76 0.37 -9.06
C PHE A 205 -5.11 1.74 -9.31
N LEU A 206 -4.17 2.15 -8.45
CA LEU A 206 -3.63 3.51 -8.48
C LEU A 206 -2.94 3.82 -9.81
N ALA A 207 -1.93 3.04 -10.18
CA ALA A 207 -1.18 3.28 -11.41
C ALA A 207 -2.03 3.08 -12.67
N THR A 208 -2.93 2.08 -12.68
CA THR A 208 -3.81 1.82 -13.82
C THR A 208 -4.80 2.96 -14.04
N GLU A 209 -5.47 3.45 -12.99
CA GLU A 209 -6.46 4.53 -13.12
C GLU A 209 -5.81 5.89 -13.40
N VAL A 210 -4.60 6.16 -12.87
CA VAL A 210 -3.81 7.34 -13.27
C VAL A 210 -3.51 7.29 -14.78
N LYS A 211 -3.04 6.15 -15.29
CA LYS A 211 -2.78 5.97 -16.72
C LYS A 211 -4.04 6.19 -17.56
N ARG A 212 -5.16 5.56 -17.18
CA ARG A 212 -6.44 5.67 -17.90
C ARG A 212 -7.03 7.08 -17.89
N ALA A 213 -6.77 7.85 -16.84
CA ALA A 213 -7.17 9.24 -16.75
C ALA A 213 -6.26 10.20 -17.55
N GLY A 214 -5.20 9.70 -18.19
CA GLY A 214 -4.23 10.52 -18.92
C GLY A 214 -3.35 11.39 -18.00
N LEU A 215 -3.28 11.06 -16.71
CA LEU A 215 -2.43 11.75 -15.74
C LEU A 215 -0.98 11.28 -15.86
N ARG A 216 -0.04 12.16 -15.50
CA ARG A 216 1.39 11.88 -15.64
C ARG A 216 1.91 11.09 -14.45
N ALA A 217 2.18 9.80 -14.66
CA ALA A 217 2.90 8.98 -13.70
C ALA A 217 4.42 9.08 -13.88
N ALA A 218 5.18 9.06 -12.78
CA ALA A 218 6.64 9.02 -12.77
C ALA A 218 7.15 7.98 -11.75
N SER A 219 8.34 7.44 -11.98
CA SER A 219 9.00 6.51 -11.05
C SER A 219 9.70 7.29 -9.93
N LEU A 220 9.76 6.73 -8.72
CA LEU A 220 10.64 7.23 -7.66
C LEU A 220 12.12 7.35 -8.12
N ASP A 221 12.58 6.43 -8.99
CA ASP A 221 13.93 6.46 -9.56
C ASP A 221 14.26 7.73 -10.35
N GLN A 222 13.25 8.51 -10.77
CA GLN A 222 13.45 9.78 -11.47
C GLN A 222 13.83 10.91 -10.51
N PHE A 223 13.60 10.75 -9.20
CA PHE A 223 13.76 11.79 -8.19
C PHE A 223 14.76 11.44 -7.08
N GLY A 224 15.42 10.29 -7.22
CA GLY A 224 16.43 9.80 -6.29
C GLY A 224 16.68 8.30 -6.41
N ASP A 225 17.67 7.81 -5.68
CA ASP A 225 18.02 6.38 -5.69
C ASP A 225 16.96 5.57 -4.93
N ALA A 226 16.15 4.78 -5.66
CA ALA A 226 15.17 3.83 -5.12
C ALA A 226 15.63 2.37 -5.28
N SER A 227 16.93 2.10 -5.43
CA SER A 227 17.46 0.73 -5.48
C SER A 227 17.24 -0.03 -4.16
N GLY A 228 17.14 0.69 -3.04
CA GLY A 228 16.80 0.15 -1.72
C GLY A 228 15.30 0.01 -1.43
N PHE A 229 14.44 0.30 -2.41
CA PHE A 229 12.98 0.32 -2.23
C PHE A 229 12.35 -0.96 -2.79
N GLU A 230 12.07 -1.93 -1.92
CA GLU A 230 11.57 -3.26 -2.31
C GLU A 230 10.61 -3.84 -1.27
N TRP A 231 9.88 -4.92 -1.58
CA TRP A 231 9.04 -5.60 -0.57
C TRP A 231 9.84 -6.34 0.51
N TYR A 232 10.98 -6.90 0.11
CA TYR A 232 11.83 -7.74 0.95
C TYR A 232 13.21 -7.86 0.28
N PRO A 233 14.32 -7.86 1.03
CA PRO A 233 14.44 -7.89 2.50
C PRO A 233 14.19 -6.55 3.19
N PRO A 234 13.87 -6.56 4.50
CA PRO A 234 13.94 -5.36 5.31
C PRO A 234 15.40 -4.93 5.56
N TYR A 235 15.55 -3.66 5.86
CA TYR A 235 16.70 -3.04 6.52
C TYR A 235 16.42 -2.93 8.02
N VAL A 236 17.47 -2.97 8.84
CA VAL A 236 17.34 -2.66 10.28
C VAL A 236 17.63 -1.18 10.49
N GLU A 237 16.80 -0.51 11.30
CA GLU A 237 16.88 0.93 11.55
C GLU A 237 18.29 1.37 12.01
N ASP A 238 18.97 0.57 12.83
CA ASP A 238 20.33 0.81 13.31
C ASP A 238 21.38 1.04 12.20
N ASP A 239 21.12 0.58 10.97
CA ASP A 239 22.07 0.73 9.85
C ASP A 239 21.76 1.92 8.92
N LEU A 240 20.74 2.73 9.20
CA LEU A 240 20.30 3.77 8.27
C LEU A 240 21.42 4.72 7.84
N ASP A 241 22.39 4.99 8.72
CA ASP A 241 23.56 5.81 8.39
C ASP A 241 24.38 5.25 7.22
N ALA A 242 24.51 3.92 7.11
CA ALA A 242 25.21 3.27 6.01
C ALA A 242 24.47 3.39 4.66
N TYR A 243 23.18 3.72 4.70
CA TYR A 243 22.31 3.79 3.52
C TYR A 243 21.86 5.21 3.17
N ARG A 244 22.53 6.25 3.70
CA ARG A 244 22.22 7.66 3.39
C ARG A 244 22.33 8.03 1.91
N HIS A 245 23.05 7.24 1.11
CA HIS A 245 23.15 7.40 -0.34
C HIS A 245 21.87 6.98 -1.08
N LEU A 246 21.05 6.11 -0.48
CA LEU A 246 19.76 5.70 -1.03
C LEU A 246 18.72 6.75 -0.65
N THR A 247 18.05 7.33 -1.64
CA THR A 247 17.02 8.35 -1.39
C THR A 247 15.77 7.73 -0.79
N PHE A 248 15.34 6.57 -1.28
CA PHE A 248 14.13 5.89 -0.83
C PHE A 248 14.48 4.49 -0.33
N LEU A 249 14.04 4.17 0.90
CA LEU A 249 14.20 2.82 1.48
C LEU A 249 12.87 2.24 1.92
N HIS A 250 12.71 0.95 1.66
CA HIS A 250 11.61 0.14 2.20
C HIS A 250 11.94 -1.36 2.13
N PRO A 251 11.53 -2.16 3.13
CA PRO A 251 11.05 -1.72 4.46
C PRO A 251 12.22 -1.49 5.43
N VAL A 252 12.13 -0.50 6.29
CA VAL A 252 13.05 -0.21 7.40
C VAL A 252 12.36 -0.56 8.70
N LEU A 253 12.96 -1.40 9.53
CA LEU A 253 12.33 -1.93 10.74
C LEU A 253 13.25 -1.84 11.96
N ASP A 254 12.67 -1.64 13.15
CA ASP A 254 13.41 -1.86 14.40
C ASP A 254 13.82 -3.34 14.57
N LYS A 255 14.72 -3.65 15.51
CA LYS A 255 15.25 -5.01 15.68
C LYS A 255 14.15 -6.07 15.88
N PRO A 256 13.14 -5.87 16.76
CA PRO A 256 12.09 -6.86 16.94
C PRO A 256 11.30 -7.12 15.66
N ARG A 257 10.86 -6.08 14.93
CA ARG A 257 10.11 -6.24 13.67
C ARG A 257 10.97 -6.81 12.55
N TYR A 258 12.23 -6.39 12.46
CA TYR A 258 13.21 -6.90 11.52
C TYR A 258 13.37 -8.42 11.70
N MET A 259 13.61 -8.87 12.94
CA MET A 259 13.72 -10.30 13.25
C MET A 259 12.43 -11.05 12.97
N ALA A 260 11.27 -10.51 13.35
CA ALA A 260 9.98 -11.11 13.04
C ALA A 260 9.75 -11.25 11.52
N SER A 261 10.13 -10.23 10.73
CA SER A 261 10.06 -10.24 9.27
C SER A 261 10.97 -11.30 8.67
N LEU A 262 12.24 -11.39 9.10
CA LEU A 262 13.14 -12.45 8.66
C LEU A 262 12.60 -13.83 9.01
N LEU A 263 12.06 -14.03 10.21
CA LEU A 263 11.40 -15.28 10.59
C LEU A 263 10.16 -15.57 9.75
N LYS A 264 9.44 -14.54 9.31
CA LYS A 264 8.27 -14.63 8.43
C LYS A 264 8.64 -14.92 6.97
N PHE A 265 9.78 -14.52 6.46
CA PHE A 265 10.06 -14.70 5.03
C PHE A 265 11.24 -15.64 4.73
N SER A 266 12.04 -16.01 5.73
CA SER A 266 13.18 -16.93 5.54
C SER A 266 12.77 -18.41 5.48
N PRO A 267 13.39 -19.23 4.60
CA PRO A 267 13.24 -20.68 4.62
C PRO A 267 13.81 -21.30 5.90
N LEU A 268 13.20 -22.38 6.41
CA LEU A 268 13.65 -23.06 7.64
C LEU A 268 15.12 -23.50 7.57
N LEU A 269 15.58 -23.99 6.42
CA LEU A 269 16.97 -24.43 6.22
C LEU A 269 17.99 -23.29 6.37
N SER A 270 17.59 -22.03 6.19
CA SER A 270 18.47 -20.86 6.37
C SER A 270 18.87 -20.63 7.83
N PHE A 271 18.13 -21.20 8.78
CA PHE A 271 18.48 -21.20 10.20
C PHE A 271 19.70 -22.10 10.46
N PHE A 272 19.71 -23.32 9.90
CA PHE A 272 20.75 -24.31 10.15
C PHE A 272 22.05 -24.04 9.36
N SER A 273 21.96 -23.36 8.21
CA SER A 273 23.15 -23.12 7.39
C SER A 273 24.07 -22.01 7.94
N GLY A 274 23.60 -21.19 8.88
CA GLY A 274 24.36 -20.10 9.52
C GLY A 274 24.85 -18.99 8.57
N ARG A 275 24.72 -19.18 7.25
CA ARG A 275 25.14 -18.28 6.17
C ARG A 275 23.95 -17.59 5.49
N GLY A 276 22.73 -18.04 5.74
CA GLY A 276 21.52 -17.34 5.28
C GLY A 276 21.29 -16.02 6.03
N ARG A 277 20.46 -15.13 5.47
CA ARG A 277 20.16 -13.81 6.07
C ARG A 277 19.72 -13.90 7.53
N LEU A 278 18.86 -14.86 7.86
CA LEU A 278 18.46 -15.09 9.25
C LEU A 278 19.63 -15.55 10.13
N GLY A 279 20.48 -16.45 9.64
CA GLY A 279 21.67 -16.87 10.38
C GLY A 279 22.64 -15.71 10.66
N LEU A 280 22.84 -14.82 9.67
CA LEU A 280 23.64 -13.60 9.84
C LEU A 280 23.00 -12.63 10.84
N ALA A 281 21.68 -12.41 10.75
CA ALA A 281 20.94 -11.58 11.69
C ALA A 281 21.04 -12.11 13.12
N LEU A 282 20.91 -13.43 13.34
CA LEU A 282 21.07 -14.06 14.67
C LEU A 282 22.49 -13.99 15.22
N ARG A 283 23.51 -13.86 14.37
CA ARG A 283 24.88 -13.59 14.83
C ARG A 283 25.02 -12.15 15.31
N ARG A 284 24.37 -11.22 14.60
CA ARG A 284 24.39 -9.80 14.94
C ARG A 284 23.55 -9.46 16.17
N PHE A 285 22.41 -10.13 16.34
CA PHE A 285 21.46 -9.94 17.44
C PHE A 285 21.31 -11.24 18.25
N PRO A 286 22.32 -11.62 19.05
CA PRO A 286 22.36 -12.89 19.78
C PRO A 286 21.22 -13.06 20.80
N GLU A 287 20.64 -11.97 21.29
CA GLU A 287 19.51 -11.95 22.22
C GLU A 287 18.28 -12.69 21.67
N PHE A 288 18.09 -12.73 20.35
CA PHE A 288 16.97 -13.44 19.73
C PHE A 288 17.19 -14.95 19.57
N LYS A 289 18.41 -15.48 19.82
CA LYS A 289 18.73 -16.90 19.60
C LYS A 289 17.81 -17.85 20.40
N GLY A 290 17.37 -17.46 21.59
CA GLY A 290 16.46 -18.27 22.43
C GLY A 290 14.98 -18.20 22.00
N GLU A 291 14.55 -17.08 21.43
CA GLU A 291 13.15 -16.85 21.04
C GLU A 291 12.81 -17.45 19.66
N VAL A 292 13.81 -17.51 18.78
CA VAL A 292 13.68 -17.94 17.39
C VAL A 292 13.24 -19.40 17.24
N PRO A 293 13.77 -20.40 17.98
CA PRO A 293 13.29 -21.78 17.92
C PRO A 293 11.78 -21.89 18.25
N ASN A 294 11.32 -21.19 19.28
CA ASN A 294 9.92 -21.18 19.68
C ASN A 294 9.03 -20.52 18.62
N ALA A 295 9.46 -19.40 18.05
CA ALA A 295 8.77 -18.72 16.96
C ALA A 295 8.68 -19.61 15.70
N PHE A 296 9.74 -20.33 15.34
CA PHE A 296 9.72 -21.29 14.23
C PHE A 296 8.80 -22.48 14.47
N ILE A 297 8.80 -23.05 15.68
CA ILE A 297 7.90 -24.16 16.03
C ILE A 297 6.44 -23.71 15.92
N ARG A 298 6.09 -22.57 16.52
CA ARG A 298 4.74 -21.97 16.39
C ARG A 298 4.36 -21.74 14.93
N ARG A 299 5.32 -21.28 14.12
CA ARG A 299 5.10 -21.02 12.70
C ARG A 299 4.96 -22.28 11.85
N ALA A 300 5.76 -23.32 12.11
CA ALA A 300 5.63 -24.62 11.46
C ALA A 300 4.26 -25.23 11.78
N ILE A 301 3.81 -25.13 13.03
CA ILE A 301 2.47 -25.54 13.44
C ILE A 301 1.38 -24.74 12.71
N THR A 302 1.53 -23.41 12.62
CA THR A 302 0.56 -22.53 11.93
C THR A 302 0.48 -22.83 10.43
N ARG A 303 1.61 -22.94 9.73
CA ARG A 303 1.65 -23.29 8.31
C ARG A 303 1.07 -24.67 8.02
N SER A 304 1.29 -25.64 8.91
CA SER A 304 0.66 -26.96 8.80
C SER A 304 -0.86 -26.82 8.91
N ARG A 305 -1.38 -26.07 9.89
CA ARG A 305 -2.82 -25.81 10.05
C ARG A 305 -3.42 -25.12 8.82
N GLU A 306 -2.78 -24.08 8.29
CA GLU A 306 -3.23 -23.37 7.07
C GLU A 306 -3.26 -24.31 5.85
N ARG A 307 -2.26 -25.19 5.70
CA ARG A 307 -2.25 -26.20 4.63
C ARG A 307 -3.38 -27.22 4.78
N TYR A 308 -3.65 -27.69 6.00
CA TYR A 308 -4.76 -28.61 6.25
C TYR A 308 -6.12 -27.96 6.00
N GLN A 309 -6.31 -26.71 6.43
CA GLN A 309 -7.53 -25.95 6.17
C GLN A 309 -7.73 -25.66 4.68
N GLY A 310 -6.68 -25.27 3.96
CA GLY A 310 -6.72 -25.06 2.51
C GLY A 310 -6.99 -26.34 1.72
N MET A 311 -6.45 -27.47 2.17
CA MET A 311 -6.73 -28.79 1.57
C MET A 311 -8.18 -29.24 1.84
N ALA A 312 -8.68 -29.06 3.07
CA ALA A 312 -10.06 -29.36 3.42
C ALA A 312 -11.06 -28.49 2.64
N LEU A 313 -10.76 -27.21 2.43
CA LEU A 313 -11.57 -26.31 1.62
C LEU A 313 -11.59 -26.73 0.14
N ARG A 314 -10.45 -27.15 -0.42
CA ARG A 314 -10.38 -27.69 -1.80
C ARG A 314 -11.17 -28.97 -1.95
N ILE A 315 -11.12 -29.87 -0.96
CA ILE A 315 -11.92 -31.10 -0.95
C ILE A 315 -13.41 -30.76 -0.87
N MET A 316 -13.83 -29.84 0.02
CA MET A 316 -15.22 -29.41 0.13
C MET A 316 -15.74 -28.75 -1.16
N LEU A 317 -14.92 -27.94 -1.84
CA LEU A 317 -15.29 -27.32 -3.11
C LEU A 317 -15.35 -28.34 -4.26
N ALA A 318 -14.47 -29.35 -4.27
CA ALA A 318 -14.49 -30.44 -5.25
C ALA A 318 -15.66 -31.42 -5.05
N LEU A 319 -16.22 -31.50 -3.84
CA LEU A 319 -17.35 -32.37 -3.48
C LEU A 319 -18.71 -31.67 -3.56
N ARG A 320 -18.79 -30.38 -3.96
CA ARG A 320 -20.09 -29.74 -4.21
C ARG A 320 -20.72 -30.35 -5.46
N PRO A 321 -21.89 -31.01 -5.36
CA PRO A 321 -22.58 -31.50 -6.55
C PRO A 321 -23.01 -30.32 -7.42
N SER A 322 -22.69 -30.39 -8.71
CA SER A 322 -23.17 -29.43 -9.71
C SER A 322 -24.69 -29.49 -9.80
N SER A 323 -25.39 -28.65 -9.05
CA SER A 323 -26.82 -28.45 -9.24
C SER A 323 -27.06 -27.54 -10.45
N ALA A 324 -26.89 -28.12 -11.64
CA ALA A 324 -27.43 -27.60 -12.89
C ALA A 324 -28.17 -28.75 -13.58
N GLY A 325 -29.48 -28.79 -13.39
CA GLY A 325 -30.30 -29.86 -13.96
C GLY A 325 -31.75 -29.85 -13.48
N SER A 326 -32.47 -28.75 -13.64
CA SER A 326 -33.93 -28.80 -13.68
C SER A 326 -34.44 -28.04 -14.90
N ASN A 327 -34.63 -28.82 -15.97
CA ASN A 327 -35.51 -28.50 -17.08
C ASN A 327 -36.92 -28.20 -16.55
N VAL A 328 -37.42 -26.99 -16.74
CA VAL A 328 -38.86 -26.71 -16.75
C VAL A 328 -39.26 -26.41 -18.19
N ARG A 329 -39.73 -27.45 -18.90
CA ARG A 329 -40.57 -27.28 -20.09
C ARG A 329 -41.95 -26.84 -19.61
N GLY A 330 -42.23 -25.55 -19.70
CA GLY A 330 -43.59 -25.01 -19.63
C GLY A 330 -44.22 -25.04 -21.01
N ILE A 331 -45.07 -26.05 -21.25
CA ILE A 331 -46.00 -26.11 -22.38
C ILE A 331 -47.26 -25.35 -21.98
N GLY A 332 -47.74 -24.47 -22.85
CA GLY A 332 -49.14 -24.00 -22.87
C GLY A 332 -49.35 -22.91 -23.92
N PRO A 333 -50.58 -22.67 -24.42
CA PRO A 333 -51.85 -23.31 -24.09
C PRO A 333 -52.60 -23.91 -25.31
N GLY A 334 -53.56 -24.79 -25.00
CA GLY A 334 -54.53 -25.33 -25.94
C GLY A 334 -55.57 -24.30 -26.36
N ARG A 335 -56.06 -24.47 -27.59
CA ARG A 335 -57.24 -23.79 -28.14
C ARG A 335 -58.51 -24.37 -27.50
N GLY A 336 -59.38 -23.49 -27.03
CA GLY A 336 -60.79 -23.77 -26.72
C GLY A 336 -61.64 -22.65 -27.30
N SER A 337 -62.56 -23.04 -28.18
CA SER A 337 -63.49 -22.26 -29.00
C SER A 337 -64.59 -21.52 -28.23
N ARG A 338 -64.88 -20.28 -28.63
CA ARG A 338 -66.17 -19.85 -29.21
C ARG A 338 -66.02 -18.47 -29.86
#